data_AF-A0A2U1FDD6-F1
#
_entry.id   AF-A0A2U1FDD6-F1
#
_cell.length_a   1.000
_cell.length_b   1.000
_cell.length_c   1.000
_cell.angle_alpha   90.00
_cell.angle_beta   90.00
_cell.angle_gamma   90.00
#
_symmetry.space_group_name_H-M   'P 1'
#
loop_
_entity.id
_entity.type
_entity.pdbx_description
1 polymer ?
#
loop_
_entity_poly.entity_id
_entity_poly.type
_entity_poly.pdbx_seq_one_letter_code
_entity_poly.pdbx_strand_id
1 'polypeptide(L)'
;MAGLVRDRRPEDLDAVASALVEVHRVDGYPVEGVDDPHAWLNPPGLLHAWVAVVGDHVVGHALTTTAQPGVAAVDAWVAHGGDPATTIVGGRLFVAPAGRGHRLGLLLARTMTDWAAHHCLDLVGDVMTKDSAAIAAYERLGWQRIGTAMHDTGHGTQVPAYLYVSPAPLH
;
A
#
# COMPACT_ATOMS: atom_id res chain seq x y z
N MET A 1 9.45 21.65 -6.68
CA MET A 1 10.41 20.57 -7.01
C MET A 1 9.64 19.32 -7.41
N ALA A 2 10.15 18.52 -8.34
CA ALA A 2 9.51 17.25 -8.68
C ALA A 2 9.74 16.23 -7.55
N GLY A 3 8.74 15.41 -7.26
CA GLY A 3 8.88 14.32 -6.31
C GLY A 3 9.43 13.05 -6.97
N LEU A 4 10.09 12.19 -6.20
CA LEU A 4 10.57 10.88 -6.64
C LEU A 4 10.18 9.79 -5.64
N VAL A 5 10.27 8.53 -6.08
CA VAL A 5 10.16 7.35 -5.20
C VAL A 5 11.48 6.60 -5.21
N ARG A 6 11.91 6.14 -4.04
CA ARG A 6 13.14 5.36 -3.84
C ARG A 6 12.94 4.35 -2.72
N ASP A 7 13.86 3.38 -2.62
CA ASP A 7 13.88 2.44 -1.50
C ASP A 7 13.97 3.19 -0.17
N ARG A 8 13.21 2.69 0.81
CA ARG A 8 13.26 3.16 2.19
C ARG A 8 14.54 2.67 2.84
N ARG A 9 15.24 3.59 3.48
CA ARG A 9 16.45 3.31 4.25
C ARG A 9 16.15 3.39 5.75
N PRO A 10 16.99 2.79 6.62
CA PRO A 10 16.80 2.87 8.06
C PRO A 10 16.67 4.30 8.58
N GLU A 11 17.45 5.24 8.02
CA GLU A 11 17.41 6.65 8.39
C GLU A 11 16.10 7.38 8.04
N ASP A 12 15.28 6.83 7.12
CA ASP A 12 14.01 7.44 6.75
C ASP A 12 12.91 7.19 7.79
N LEU A 13 13.09 6.22 8.70
CA LEU A 13 12.00 5.68 9.51
C LEU A 13 11.31 6.74 10.36
N ASP A 14 12.07 7.61 11.02
CA ASP A 14 11.52 8.69 11.85
C ASP A 14 10.76 9.73 11.03
N ALA A 15 11.25 10.03 9.82
CA ALA A 15 10.59 10.96 8.90
C ALA A 15 9.28 10.36 8.35
N VAL A 16 9.28 9.08 7.97
CA VAL A 16 8.07 8.37 7.54
C VAL A 16 7.05 8.28 8.67
N ALA A 17 7.48 7.98 9.91
CA ALA A 17 6.62 7.93 11.08
C ALA A 17 5.96 9.29 11.35
N SER A 18 6.72 10.38 11.24
CA SER A 18 6.19 11.74 11.38
C SER A 18 5.16 12.07 10.28
N ALA A 19 5.45 11.69 9.03
CA ALA A 19 4.52 11.84 7.91
C ALA A 19 3.24 11.04 8.10
N LEU A 20 3.33 9.81 8.63
CA LEU A 20 2.18 8.96 8.94
C LEU A 20 1.26 9.60 10.00
N VAL A 21 1.83 10.15 11.07
CA VAL A 21 1.07 10.87 12.10
C VAL A 21 0.35 12.08 11.52
N GLU A 22 1.00 12.81 10.60
CA GLU A 22 0.35 13.93 9.90
C GLU A 22 -0.83 13.46 9.03
N VAL A 23 -0.67 12.37 8.28
CA VAL A 23 -1.75 11.77 7.49
C VAL A 23 -2.91 11.37 8.39
N HIS A 24 -2.64 10.73 9.53
CA HIS A 24 -3.69 10.34 10.47
C HIS A 24 -4.44 11.55 11.01
N ARG A 25 -3.72 12.62 11.38
CA ARG A 25 -4.33 13.86 11.86
C ARG A 25 -5.24 14.54 10.83
N VAL A 26 -4.91 14.46 9.53
CA VAL A 26 -5.64 15.18 8.46
C VAL A 26 -6.71 14.33 7.80
N ASP A 27 -6.41 13.07 7.54
CA ASP A 27 -7.23 12.16 6.73
C ASP A 27 -7.87 11.03 7.55
N GLY A 28 -7.45 10.84 8.81
CA GLY A 28 -7.90 9.73 9.65
C GLY A 28 -7.36 8.37 9.22
N TYR A 29 -6.33 8.33 8.37
CA TYR A 29 -5.64 7.11 7.96
C TYR A 29 -4.29 6.98 8.67
N PRO A 30 -3.89 5.81 9.18
CA PRO A 30 -4.64 4.56 9.26
C PRO A 30 -5.85 4.68 10.19
N VAL A 31 -6.89 3.92 9.90
CA VAL A 31 -8.13 3.91 10.68
C VAL A 31 -7.94 3.26 12.05
N GLU A 32 -6.92 2.41 12.18
CA GLU A 32 -6.51 1.71 13.39
C GLU A 32 -5.70 2.60 14.35
N GLY A 33 -5.33 3.81 13.93
CA GLY A 33 -4.54 4.75 14.73
C GLY A 33 -3.03 4.65 14.52
N VAL A 34 -2.29 5.55 15.19
CA VAL A 34 -0.84 5.75 15.04
C VAL A 34 -0.11 5.76 16.38
N ASP A 35 -0.57 4.96 17.35
CA ASP A 35 0.03 4.88 18.70
C ASP A 35 1.49 4.43 18.66
N ASP A 36 1.82 3.49 17.76
CA ASP A 36 3.19 3.07 17.46
C ASP A 36 3.44 3.10 15.94
N PRO A 37 3.81 4.27 15.37
CA PRO A 37 4.02 4.41 13.94
C PRO A 37 5.22 3.60 13.45
N HIS A 38 6.24 3.41 14.28
CA HIS A 38 7.43 2.63 13.94
C HIS A 38 7.10 1.14 13.78
N ALA A 39 6.31 0.57 14.67
CA ALA A 39 5.83 -0.81 14.53
C ALA A 39 4.88 -0.96 13.34
N TRP A 40 3.98 0.01 13.12
CA TRP A 40 3.05 -0.03 11.98
C TRP A 40 3.76 0.00 10.62
N LEU A 41 4.90 0.69 10.55
CA LEU A 41 5.79 0.77 9.38
C LEU A 41 6.73 -0.43 9.23
N ASN A 42 6.84 -1.30 10.24
CA ASN A 42 7.66 -2.51 10.22
C ASN A 42 6.83 -3.74 10.60
N PRO A 43 5.79 -4.07 9.81
CA PRO A 43 4.95 -5.23 10.10
C PRO A 43 5.74 -6.54 9.95
N PRO A 44 5.32 -7.62 10.64
CA PRO A 44 5.82 -8.96 10.37
C PRO A 44 5.71 -9.32 8.88
N GLY A 45 6.74 -9.97 8.35
CA GLY A 45 6.77 -10.38 6.94
C GLY A 45 7.04 -9.24 5.96
N LEU A 46 7.50 -8.07 6.40
CA LEU A 46 7.99 -6.99 5.54
C LEU A 46 9.04 -7.52 4.54
N LEU A 47 8.77 -7.35 3.24
CA LEU A 47 9.66 -7.75 2.15
C LEU A 47 10.44 -6.56 1.62
N HIS A 48 9.74 -5.48 1.29
CA HIS A 48 10.35 -4.28 0.74
C HIS A 48 9.51 -3.04 1.07
N ALA A 49 10.16 -1.88 1.15
CA ALA A 49 9.48 -0.61 1.43
C ALA A 49 10.10 0.53 0.60
N TRP A 50 9.26 1.48 0.23
CA TRP A 50 9.65 2.68 -0.51
C TRP A 50 9.20 3.94 0.21
N VAL A 51 9.92 5.03 -0.03
CA VAL A 51 9.53 6.37 0.36
C VAL A 51 9.33 7.25 -0.86
N ALA A 52 8.34 8.13 -0.77
CA ALA A 52 8.18 9.24 -1.69
C ALA A 52 8.84 10.47 -1.10
N VAL A 53 9.63 11.19 -1.91
CA VAL A 53 10.47 12.31 -1.46
C VAL A 53 10.22 13.54 -2.33
N VAL A 54 10.08 14.70 -1.70
CA VAL A 54 10.05 16.01 -2.37
C VAL A 54 11.17 16.88 -1.80
N GLY A 55 12.20 17.12 -2.60
CA GLY A 55 13.45 17.71 -2.10
C GLY A 55 14.14 16.75 -1.13
N ASP A 56 14.34 17.19 0.10
CA ASP A 56 14.95 16.38 1.17
C ASP A 56 13.90 15.80 2.14
N HIS A 57 12.61 16.04 1.88
CA HIS A 57 11.53 15.63 2.77
C HIS A 57 10.88 14.32 2.30
N VAL A 58 10.85 13.34 3.19
CA VAL A 58 10.03 12.15 3.02
C VAL A 58 8.56 12.52 3.27
N VAL A 59 7.72 12.30 2.27
CA VAL A 59 6.32 12.74 2.24
C VAL A 59 5.35 11.61 1.88
N GLY A 60 5.80 10.37 1.85
CA GLY A 60 4.93 9.23 1.56
C GLY A 60 5.67 7.92 1.63
N HIS A 61 4.90 6.84 1.58
CA HIS A 61 5.40 5.50 1.82
C HIS A 61 4.51 4.46 1.16
N ALA A 62 5.08 3.30 0.86
CA ALA A 62 4.38 2.07 0.54
C ALA A 62 5.29 0.88 0.90
N LEU A 63 4.70 -0.29 1.15
CA LEU A 63 5.46 -1.51 1.40
C LEU A 63 4.79 -2.75 0.82
N THR A 64 5.56 -3.82 0.71
CA THR A 64 5.08 -5.18 0.46
C THR A 64 5.39 -6.09 1.66
N THR A 65 4.48 -7.01 1.95
CA THR A 65 4.70 -8.10 2.90
C THR A 65 4.47 -9.45 2.25
N THR A 66 4.96 -10.52 2.86
CA THR A 66 4.54 -11.90 2.56
C THR A 66 3.02 -12.03 2.67
N ALA A 67 2.42 -12.91 1.86
CA ALA A 67 1.05 -13.33 2.09
C ALA A 67 0.88 -13.98 3.48
N GLN A 68 -0.18 -13.59 4.18
CA GLN A 68 -0.56 -14.17 5.47
C GLN A 68 -2.00 -14.72 5.35
N PRO A 69 -2.31 -15.90 5.92
CA PRO A 69 -3.67 -16.42 5.95
C PRO A 69 -4.66 -15.44 6.61
N GLY A 70 -5.87 -15.32 6.08
CA GLY A 70 -6.90 -14.44 6.62
C GLY A 70 -6.83 -12.99 6.12
N VAL A 71 -5.85 -12.66 5.29
CA VAL A 71 -5.87 -11.42 4.51
C VAL A 71 -6.86 -11.60 3.35
N ALA A 72 -7.96 -10.87 3.36
CA ALA A 72 -9.06 -11.06 2.41
C ALA A 72 -8.63 -11.01 0.93
N ALA A 73 -7.67 -10.15 0.57
CA ALA A 73 -7.14 -10.08 -0.79
C ALA A 73 -6.36 -11.33 -1.20
N VAL A 74 -5.63 -11.94 -0.27
CA VAL A 74 -4.92 -13.22 -0.49
C VAL A 74 -5.94 -14.34 -0.66
N ASP A 75 -6.90 -14.46 0.26
CA ASP A 75 -7.92 -15.51 0.20
C ASP A 75 -8.74 -15.43 -1.10
N ALA A 76 -9.08 -14.21 -1.53
CA ALA A 76 -9.75 -13.99 -2.81
C ALA A 76 -8.87 -14.40 -4.00
N TRP A 77 -7.58 -14.07 -4.00
CA TRP A 77 -6.69 -14.44 -5.10
C TRP A 77 -6.52 -15.95 -5.23
N VAL A 78 -6.34 -16.65 -4.10
CA VAL A 78 -6.29 -18.12 -4.06
C VAL A 78 -7.59 -18.73 -4.59
N ALA A 79 -8.75 -18.16 -4.25
CA ALA A 79 -10.04 -18.61 -4.79
C ALA A 79 -10.18 -18.43 -6.32
N HIS A 80 -9.43 -17.48 -6.91
CA HIS A 80 -9.30 -17.31 -8.37
C HIS A 80 -8.19 -18.16 -9.00
N GLY A 81 -7.58 -19.07 -8.23
CA GLY A 81 -6.53 -19.98 -8.72
C GLY A 81 -5.10 -19.44 -8.57
N GLY A 82 -4.91 -18.34 -7.85
CA GLY A 82 -3.59 -17.82 -7.50
C GLY A 82 -2.79 -18.77 -6.60
N ASP A 83 -1.47 -18.75 -6.73
CA ASP A 83 -0.57 -19.53 -5.88
C ASP A 83 -0.16 -18.72 -4.63
N PRO A 84 -0.53 -19.16 -3.41
CA PRO A 84 -0.15 -18.46 -2.19
C PRO A 84 1.39 -18.38 -2.01
N ALA A 85 2.17 -19.29 -2.61
CA ALA A 85 3.63 -19.27 -2.52
C ALA A 85 4.28 -18.11 -3.31
N THR A 86 3.59 -17.58 -4.33
CA THR A 86 4.04 -16.45 -5.14
C THR A 86 3.26 -15.17 -4.84
N THR A 87 2.39 -15.18 -3.83
CA THR A 87 1.54 -14.04 -3.47
C THR A 87 2.20 -13.16 -2.42
N ILE A 88 2.13 -11.84 -2.62
CA ILE A 88 2.55 -10.82 -1.66
C ILE A 88 1.45 -9.77 -1.48
N VAL A 89 1.46 -9.08 -0.35
CA VAL A 89 0.46 -8.05 -0.03
C VAL A 89 1.09 -6.68 -0.11
N GLY A 90 0.50 -5.80 -0.90
CA GLY A 90 0.85 -4.39 -0.97
C GLY A 90 0.03 -3.57 0.02
N GLY A 91 0.67 -2.62 0.71
CA GLY A 91 -0.04 -1.83 1.70
C GLY A 91 0.75 -0.65 2.24
N ARG A 92 0.16 -0.04 3.28
CA ARG A 92 0.72 1.13 3.98
C ARG A 92 1.05 2.26 3.00
N LEU A 93 0.23 2.40 1.96
CA LEU A 93 0.39 3.38 0.89
C LEU A 93 -0.26 4.69 1.32
N PHE A 94 0.56 5.70 1.55
CA PHE A 94 0.08 7.04 1.88
C PHE A 94 1.01 8.13 1.35
N VAL A 95 0.46 9.34 1.21
CA VAL A 95 1.21 10.55 0.89
C VAL A 95 0.72 11.65 1.83
N ALA A 96 1.66 12.22 2.59
CA ALA A 96 1.42 13.35 3.48
C ALA A 96 0.89 14.58 2.72
N PRO A 97 0.13 15.47 3.37
CA PRO A 97 -0.37 16.69 2.77
C PRO A 97 0.69 17.49 1.99
N ALA A 98 1.92 17.57 2.53
CA ALA A 98 3.05 18.25 1.90
C ALA A 98 3.50 17.65 0.55
N GLY A 99 3.16 16.38 0.27
CA GLY A 99 3.48 15.69 -0.98
C GLY A 99 2.36 15.69 -2.03
N ARG A 100 1.20 16.31 -1.74
CA ARG A 100 0.04 16.32 -2.66
C ARG A 100 0.34 17.14 -3.92
N GLY A 101 -0.37 16.81 -5.01
CA GLY A 101 -0.18 17.46 -6.32
C GLY A 101 1.02 16.93 -7.14
N HIS A 102 1.85 16.05 -6.58
CA HIS A 102 3.03 15.49 -7.24
C HIS A 102 2.83 14.08 -7.84
N ARG A 103 1.58 13.58 -7.88
CA ARG A 103 1.24 12.21 -8.34
C ARG A 103 2.01 11.08 -7.63
N LEU A 104 2.52 11.35 -6.42
CA LEU A 104 3.37 10.41 -5.67
C LEU A 104 2.67 9.12 -5.26
N GLY A 105 1.36 9.16 -4.97
CA GLY A 105 0.60 7.94 -4.66
C GLY A 105 0.55 6.97 -5.85
N LEU A 106 0.36 7.50 -7.07
CA LEU A 106 0.43 6.69 -8.29
C LEU A 106 1.85 6.18 -8.54
N LEU A 107 2.87 7.00 -8.28
CA LEU A 107 4.27 6.59 -8.43
C LEU A 107 4.64 5.46 -7.46
N LEU A 108 4.23 5.56 -6.19
CA LEU A 108 4.41 4.50 -5.18
C LEU A 108 3.72 3.20 -5.60
N ALA A 109 2.44 3.28 -6.00
CA ALA A 109 1.70 2.10 -6.48
C ALA A 109 2.36 1.46 -7.70
N ARG A 110 2.85 2.28 -8.65
CA ARG A 110 3.59 1.82 -9.82
C ARG A 110 4.89 1.12 -9.44
N THR A 111 5.70 1.73 -8.57
CA THR A 111 6.97 1.16 -8.11
C THR A 111 6.76 -0.19 -7.44
N MET A 112 5.75 -0.31 -6.58
CA MET A 112 5.40 -1.58 -5.93
C MET A 112 4.96 -2.65 -6.94
N THR A 113 4.16 -2.25 -7.95
CA THR A 113 3.71 -3.14 -9.03
C THR A 113 4.89 -3.63 -9.88
N ASP A 114 5.79 -2.73 -10.27
CA ASP A 114 6.97 -3.05 -11.07
C ASP A 114 7.92 -3.97 -10.32
N TRP A 115 8.09 -3.75 -9.02
CA TRP A 115 8.89 -4.62 -8.17
C TRP A 115 8.30 -6.03 -8.13
N ALA A 116 7.00 -6.17 -7.87
CA ALA A 116 6.33 -7.47 -7.87
C ALA A 116 6.49 -8.19 -9.21
N ALA A 117 6.28 -7.48 -10.32
CA ALA A 117 6.43 -8.04 -11.66
C ALA A 117 7.87 -8.49 -11.96
N HIS A 118 8.87 -7.69 -11.58
CA HIS A 118 10.29 -8.02 -11.72
C HIS A 118 10.68 -9.29 -10.92
N HIS A 119 10.01 -9.51 -9.80
CA HIS A 119 10.21 -10.68 -8.94
C HIS A 119 9.29 -11.87 -9.26
N CYS A 120 8.44 -11.76 -10.31
CA CYS A 120 7.44 -12.77 -10.68
C CYS A 120 6.49 -13.12 -9.52
N LEU A 121 6.04 -12.09 -8.79
CA LEU A 121 5.12 -12.23 -7.66
C LEU A 121 3.75 -11.61 -8.00
N ASP A 122 2.69 -12.25 -7.50
CA ASP A 122 1.34 -11.71 -7.55
C ASP A 122 1.15 -10.74 -6.39
N LEU A 123 0.99 -9.46 -6.69
CA LEU A 123 0.78 -8.43 -5.69
C LEU A 123 -0.72 -8.20 -5.50
N VAL A 124 -1.21 -8.49 -4.30
CA VAL A 124 -2.61 -8.29 -3.93
C VAL A 124 -2.74 -7.17 -2.90
N GLY A 125 -3.92 -6.60 -2.78
CA GLY A 125 -4.23 -5.64 -1.73
C GLY A 125 -5.69 -5.23 -1.73
N ASP A 126 -6.11 -4.60 -0.64
CA ASP A 126 -7.44 -4.02 -0.51
C ASP A 126 -7.38 -2.49 -0.54
N VAL A 127 -8.43 -1.89 -1.09
CA VAL A 127 -8.61 -0.43 -1.17
C VAL A 127 -10.02 -0.11 -0.70
N MET A 128 -10.15 0.78 0.30
CA MET A 128 -11.46 1.14 0.84
C MET A 128 -12.32 1.76 -0.26
N THR A 129 -13.60 1.39 -0.35
CA THR A 129 -14.44 1.82 -1.47
C THR A 129 -14.69 3.34 -1.51
N LYS A 130 -14.44 4.03 -0.40
CA LYS A 130 -14.49 5.50 -0.30
C LYS A 130 -13.32 6.19 -1.00
N ASP A 131 -12.20 5.50 -1.21
CA ASP A 131 -10.95 6.08 -1.71
C ASP A 131 -10.89 6.08 -3.25
N SER A 132 -11.80 6.85 -3.87
CA SER A 132 -11.95 6.93 -5.34
C SER A 132 -10.67 7.29 -6.08
N ALA A 133 -9.81 8.12 -5.48
CA ALA A 133 -8.51 8.49 -6.03
C ALA A 133 -7.53 7.31 -6.07
N ALA A 134 -7.53 6.46 -5.04
CA ALA A 134 -6.70 5.26 -4.97
C ALA A 134 -7.21 4.21 -5.96
N ILE A 135 -8.52 3.96 -6.00
CA ILE A 135 -9.18 3.08 -6.99
C ILE A 135 -8.77 3.46 -8.41
N ALA A 136 -8.94 4.73 -8.78
CA ALA A 136 -8.57 5.21 -10.11
C ALA A 136 -7.06 5.16 -10.40
N ALA A 137 -6.20 5.15 -9.38
CA ALA A 137 -4.77 4.95 -9.56
C ALA A 137 -4.44 3.48 -9.88
N TYR A 138 -4.99 2.54 -9.11
CA TYR A 138 -4.76 1.11 -9.29
C TYR A 138 -5.32 0.60 -10.62
N GLU A 139 -6.54 1.00 -10.99
CA GLU A 139 -7.17 0.60 -12.25
C GLU A 139 -6.41 1.14 -13.46
N ARG A 140 -5.84 2.36 -13.38
CA ARG A 140 -4.96 2.90 -14.43
C ARG A 140 -3.66 2.13 -14.58
N LEU A 141 -3.19 1.49 -13.52
CA LEU A 141 -2.04 0.60 -13.53
C LEU A 141 -2.39 -0.81 -14.03
N GLY A 142 -3.64 -1.07 -14.40
CA GLY A 142 -4.09 -2.37 -14.89
C GLY A 142 -4.39 -3.38 -13.80
N TRP A 143 -4.49 -2.96 -12.54
CA TRP A 143 -4.90 -3.86 -11.45
C TRP A 143 -6.34 -4.32 -11.68
N GLN A 144 -6.58 -5.59 -11.40
CA GLN A 144 -7.87 -6.23 -11.62
C GLN A 144 -8.60 -6.40 -10.29
N ARG A 145 -9.88 -6.00 -10.24
CA ARG A 145 -10.72 -6.22 -9.07
C ARG A 145 -11.17 -7.68 -9.02
N ILE A 146 -10.78 -8.38 -7.96
CA ILE A 146 -11.05 -9.82 -7.78
C ILE A 146 -12.17 -10.09 -6.77
N GLY A 147 -12.58 -9.07 -6.01
CA GLY A 147 -13.67 -9.22 -5.05
C GLY A 147 -13.93 -7.96 -4.23
N THR A 148 -14.76 -8.12 -3.20
CA THR A 148 -15.05 -7.11 -2.19
C THR A 148 -15.00 -7.75 -0.81
N ALA A 149 -14.54 -7.01 0.20
CA ALA A 149 -14.55 -7.46 1.59
C ALA A 149 -15.02 -6.35 2.52
N MET A 150 -15.26 -6.71 3.78
CA MET A 150 -15.44 -5.78 4.89
C MET A 150 -14.13 -5.73 5.66
N HIS A 151 -13.42 -4.60 5.62
CA HIS A 151 -12.19 -4.38 6.38
C HIS A 151 -12.54 -3.97 7.80
N ASP A 152 -12.01 -4.69 8.78
CA ASP A 152 -12.16 -4.36 10.19
C ASP A 152 -11.20 -3.23 10.54
N THR A 153 -11.74 -2.11 11.05
CA THR A 153 -10.93 -0.96 11.43
C THR A 153 -10.33 -1.08 12.84
N GLY A 154 -10.48 -2.22 13.51
CA GLY A 154 -10.00 -2.46 14.88
C GLY A 154 -10.88 -1.84 15.98
N HIS A 155 -11.94 -1.12 15.61
CA HIS A 155 -12.86 -0.44 16.53
C HIS A 155 -14.29 -0.99 16.47
N GLY A 156 -14.45 -2.24 16.05
CA GLY A 156 -15.78 -2.87 15.88
C GLY A 156 -16.60 -2.26 14.74
N THR A 157 -15.98 -1.44 13.90
CA THR A 157 -16.58 -0.88 12.69
C THR A 157 -15.93 -1.55 11.49
N GLN A 158 -16.75 -1.89 10.49
CA GLN A 158 -16.27 -2.46 9.25
C GLN A 158 -16.52 -1.50 8.11
N VAL A 159 -15.54 -1.35 7.24
CA VAL A 159 -15.64 -0.50 6.04
C VAL A 159 -15.51 -1.36 4.78
N PRO A 160 -16.36 -1.17 3.77
CA PRO A 160 -16.25 -1.92 2.53
C PRO A 160 -14.94 -1.60 1.81
N ALA A 161 -14.31 -2.63 1.26
CA ALA A 161 -13.08 -2.56 0.49
C ALA A 161 -13.19 -3.37 -0.80
N TYR A 162 -12.54 -2.90 -1.86
CA TYR A 162 -12.30 -3.65 -3.08
C TYR A 162 -10.99 -4.41 -2.96
N LEU A 163 -11.01 -5.68 -3.34
CA LEU A 163 -9.84 -6.54 -3.40
C LEU A 163 -9.28 -6.50 -4.81
N TYR A 164 -7.99 -6.25 -4.94
CA TYR A 164 -7.30 -6.16 -6.22
C TYR A 164 -6.10 -7.10 -6.28
N VAL A 165 -5.75 -7.49 -7.51
CA VAL A 165 -4.47 -8.09 -7.88
C VAL A 165 -3.79 -7.25 -8.96
N SER A 166 -2.47 -7.13 -8.89
CA SER A 166 -1.66 -6.48 -9.90
C SER A 166 -1.77 -7.19 -11.25
N PRO A 167 -1.55 -6.50 -12.39
CA PRO A 167 -1.48 -7.18 -13.66
C PRO A 167 -0.34 -8.21 -13.67
N ALA A 168 -0.56 -9.31 -14.40
CA ALA A 168 0.51 -10.27 -14.66
C ALA A 168 1.68 -9.59 -15.41
N PRO A 169 2.92 -10.03 -15.21
CA PRO A 169 4.05 -9.57 -16.00
C PRO A 169 3.74 -9.72 -17.49
N LEU A 170 3.99 -8.67 -18.28
CA LEU A 170 3.93 -8.80 -19.74
C LEU A 170 5.08 -9.74 -20.15
N HIS A 171 4.72 -10.94 -20.60
CA HIS A 171 5.64 -11.94 -21.16
C HIS A 171 6.29 -11.46 -22.46
#